data_AF-A0A965HSK0-F1
#
_entry.id   AF-A0A965HSK0-F1
#
_cell.length_a   1.000
_cell.length_b   1.000
_cell.length_c   1.000
_cell.angle_alpha   90.00
_cell.angle_beta   90.00
_cell.angle_gamma   90.00
#
_symmetry.space_group_name_H-M   'P 1'
#
loop_
_entity.id
_entity.type
_entity.pdbx_description
1 polymer ?
#
loop_
_entity_poly.entity_id
_entity_poly.type
_entity_poly.pdbx_seq_one_letter_code
_entity_poly.pdbx_strand_id
1 'polypeptide(L)' 'AGRIIQVAAPEVGGKGGGRPDMAQGSGTDASGIGKALAAVEKMVKAALEGGK' A
#
# COMPACT_ATOMS: atom_id res chain seq x y z
N ALA A 1 -2.95 1.97 -8.41
CA ALA A 1 -3.73 2.04 -7.16
C ALA A 1 -3.88 0.68 -6.49
N GLY A 2 -4.49 -0.35 -7.12
CA GLY A 2 -4.69 -1.67 -6.48
C GLY A 2 -3.47 -2.28 -5.76
N ARG A 3 -2.30 -2.27 -6.42
CA ARG A 3 -1.04 -2.78 -5.85
C ARG A 3 -0.55 -2.01 -4.62
N ILE A 4 -0.89 -0.72 -4.51
CA ILE A 4 -0.54 0.14 -3.37
C ILE A 4 -1.27 -0.32 -2.12
N ILE A 5 -2.57 -0.58 -2.25
CA ILE A 5 -3.36 -1.06 -1.12
C ILE A 5 -3.00 -2.48 -0.71
N GLN A 6 -2.61 -3.33 -1.66
CA GLN A 6 -2.17 -4.69 -1.35
C GLN A 6 -0.90 -4.74 -0.49
N VAL A 7 0.00 -3.75 -0.62
CA VAL A 7 1.20 -3.66 0.24
C VAL A 7 0.94 -2.91 1.55
N ALA A 8 -0.01 -1.96 1.57
CA ALA A 8 -0.28 -1.13 2.75
C ALA A 8 -1.24 -1.78 3.76
N ALA A 9 -2.31 -2.43 3.28
CA ALA A 9 -3.39 -2.92 4.16
C ALA A 9 -2.96 -3.99 5.18
N PRO A 10 -2.05 -4.95 4.87
CA PRO A 10 -1.59 -5.92 5.86
C PRO A 10 -0.87 -5.28 7.05
N GLU A 11 -0.15 -4.17 6.84
CA GLU A 11 0.61 -3.47 7.89
C GLU A 11 -0.30 -2.89 8.99
N VAL A 12 -1.56 -2.61 8.67
CA VAL A 12 -2.60 -2.13 9.61
C VAL A 12 -3.59 -3.23 10.00
N GLY A 13 -3.20 -4.51 9.85
CA GLY A 13 -4.02 -5.67 10.21
C GLY A 13 -5.26 -5.83 9.34
N GLY A 14 -5.23 -5.34 8.10
CA GLY A 14 -6.39 -5.27 7.24
C GLY A 14 -6.20 -5.84 5.85
N LYS A 15 -7.16 -5.55 4.98
CA LYS A 15 -7.20 -6.02 3.59
C LYS A 15 -7.70 -4.90 2.70
N GLY A 16 -7.38 -4.97 1.41
CA GLY A 16 -7.95 -4.03 0.47
C GLY A 16 -7.73 -4.45 -0.97
N GLY A 17 -8.41 -3.73 -1.87
CA GLY A 17 -8.41 -3.99 -3.29
C GLY A 17 -8.91 -2.80 -4.08
N GLY A 18 -8.94 -2.94 -5.39
CA GLY A 18 -9.41 -1.90 -6.27
C GLY A 18 -8.85 -2.02 -7.67
N ARG A 19 -9.25 -1.06 -8.50
CA ARG A 19 -8.82 -0.92 -9.89
C ARG A 19 -7.40 -0.33 -9.97
N PRO A 20 -6.79 -0.33 -11.17
CA PRO A 20 -5.49 0.28 -11.38
C PRO A 20 -5.44 1.78 -11.04
N ASP A 21 -6.54 2.49 -11.19
CA ASP A 21 -6.71 3.93 -10.96
C ASP A 21 -7.24 4.27 -9.56
N MET A 22 -8.09 3.42 -8.98
CA MET A 22 -8.66 3.63 -7.64
C MET A 22 -8.55 2.39 -6.76
N ALA A 23 -8.15 2.53 -5.50
CA ALA A 23 -8.12 1.42 -4.55
C ALA A 23 -8.44 1.86 -3.12
N GLN A 24 -9.00 0.92 -2.34
CA GLN A 24 -9.38 1.14 -0.95
C GLN A 24 -9.12 -0.12 -0.11
N GLY A 25 -8.77 0.09 1.15
CA GLY A 25 -8.65 -0.98 2.14
C GLY A 25 -9.25 -0.61 3.48
N SER A 26 -9.29 -1.58 4.37
CA SER A 26 -9.62 -1.45 5.79
C SER A 26 -8.43 -1.87 6.64
N GLY A 27 -8.49 -1.59 7.95
CA GLY A 27 -7.50 -2.00 8.94
C GLY A 27 -8.01 -1.71 10.35
N THR A 28 -7.62 -2.53 11.31
CA THR A 28 -8.01 -2.39 12.73
C THR A 28 -6.85 -1.94 13.62
N ASP A 29 -5.62 -1.98 13.11
CA ASP A 29 -4.42 -1.60 13.86
C ASP A 29 -3.85 -0.28 13.35
N ALA A 30 -4.24 0.81 14.00
CA ALA A 30 -3.76 2.16 13.69
C ALA A 30 -2.26 2.33 13.97
N SER A 31 -1.64 1.49 14.82
CA SER A 31 -0.20 1.58 15.09
C SER A 31 0.65 1.21 13.85
N GLY A 32 0.06 0.46 12.91
CA GLY A 32 0.67 0.04 11.66
C GLY A 32 0.79 1.13 10.58
N ILE A 33 0.18 2.30 10.76
CA ILE A 33 0.09 3.34 9.71
C ILE A 33 1.48 3.78 9.24
N GLY A 34 2.44 3.94 10.16
CA GLY A 34 3.81 4.33 9.80
C GLY A 34 4.50 3.29 8.91
N LYS A 35 4.31 2.00 9.20
CA LYS A 35 4.86 0.90 8.38
C LYS A 35 4.17 0.84 7.01
N ALA A 36 2.85 1.02 6.97
CA ALA A 36 2.08 1.05 5.74
C ALA A 36 2.59 2.15 4.79
N LEU A 37 2.81 3.37 5.29
CA LEU A 37 3.34 4.48 4.51
C LEU A 37 4.76 4.19 3.98
N ALA A 38 5.64 3.65 4.82
CA ALA A 38 7.00 3.28 4.43
C ALA A 38 7.02 2.18 3.35
N ALA A 39 6.12 1.19 3.44
CA ALA A 39 5.97 0.13 2.45
C ALA A 39 5.51 0.67 1.09
N VAL A 40 4.56 1.61 1.10
CA VAL A 40 4.10 2.31 -0.11
C VAL A 40 5.22 3.12 -0.74
N GLU A 41 5.96 3.91 0.05
CA GLU A 41 7.05 4.73 -0.45
C GLU A 41 8.15 3.88 -1.11
N LYS A 42 8.55 2.79 -0.45
CA LYS A 42 9.52 1.82 -1.00
C LYS A 42 9.05 1.25 -2.34
N MET A 43 7.77 0.89 -2.43
CA MET A 43 7.22 0.31 -3.66
C MET A 43 7.15 1.33 -4.81
N VAL A 44 6.74 2.57 -4.53
CA VAL A 44 6.71 3.65 -5.53
C VAL A 44 8.12 3.96 -6.03
N LYS A 45 9.11 4.06 -5.14
CA LYS A 45 10.52 4.24 -5.53
C LYS A 45 10.99 3.13 -6.48
N ALA A 46 10.77 1.86 -6.12
CA ALA A 46 11.13 0.73 -6.95
C ALA A 46 10.42 0.73 -8.33
N ALA A 47 9.16 1.16 -8.38
CA ALA A 47 8.41 1.26 -9.63
C ALA A 47 8.94 2.35 -10.56
N LEU A 48 9.47 3.45 -10.01
CA LEU A 48 10.09 4.53 -10.78
C LEU A 48 11.50 4.15 -11.25
N GLU A 49 12.26 3.40 -10.45
CA GLU A 49 13.61 2.94 -10.80
C GLU A 49 13.62 1.85 -11.88
N GLY A 50 12.57 1.02 -11.95
CA GLY A 50 12.40 -0.01 -12.99
C GLY A 50 11.88 0.51 -14.35
N GLY A 51 11.66 1.83 -14.48
CA GLY A 51 11.16 2.48 -15.70
C GLY A 51 12.24 3.04 -16.63
N LYS A 52 13.48 2.56 -16.52
CA LYS A 52 14.53 2.80 -17.52
C LYS A 52 14.42 1.81 -18.68
#